data_AF-A0A1V6PS12-F1
#
_entry.id   AF-A0A1V6PS12-F1
#
_cell.length_a   1.000
_cell.length_b   1.000
_cell.length_c   1.000
_cell.angle_alpha   90.00
_cell.angle_beta   90.00
_cell.angle_gamma   90.00
#
_symmetry.space_group_name_H-M   'P 1'
#
loop_
_entity.id
_entity.type
_entity.pdbx_description
1 polymer ?
#
loop_
_entity_poly.entity_id
_entity_poly.type
_entity_poly.pdbx_seq_one_letter_code
_entity_poly.pdbx_strand_id
1 'polypeptide(L)'
;MDIDDILASVDRGPGASPESAALDHQLLTRFWVAERAVSEVLPWPAPLMERMMDRVRMQVSSAQEQQELAMLIIETFVQIETIEDLAASSGDTDMQPTTHNPNLNLRLSILQTDLARTQYIIRSLLRARLAKITKYSMHYLVQLASRNKNPLSQTQSQSQSQSTNANAQPEDSVPDISSLDDLAPLSQPEAAFLHSHQTLLAGHYAGSFMV
;
A
#
# COMPACT_ATOMS: atom_id res chain seq x y z
N MET A 1 18.53 1.56 32.49
CA MET A 1 18.30 1.29 31.06
C MET A 1 18.96 2.40 30.32
N ASP A 2 19.97 2.06 29.54
CA ASP A 2 20.62 3.00 28.64
C ASP A 2 19.78 3.14 27.36
N ILE A 3 20.04 4.19 26.58
CA ILE A 3 19.29 4.44 25.34
C ILE A 3 19.40 3.26 24.37
N ASP A 4 20.52 2.53 24.42
CA ASP A 4 20.78 1.32 23.63
C ASP A 4 19.81 0.18 23.94
N ASP A 5 19.37 0.03 25.20
CA ASP A 5 18.37 -0.97 25.60
C ASP A 5 17.01 -0.67 24.96
N ILE A 6 16.66 0.63 24.89
CA ILE A 6 15.42 1.13 24.30
C ILE A 6 15.45 0.90 22.79
N LEU A 7 16.54 1.25 22.13
CA LEU A 7 16.71 1.04 20.68
C LEU A 7 16.66 -0.45 20.32
N ALA A 8 17.31 -1.31 21.10
CA ALA A 8 17.22 -2.75 20.91
C ALA A 8 15.79 -3.30 21.13
N SER A 9 14.98 -2.66 21.98
CA SER A 9 13.57 -3.03 22.19
C SER A 9 12.64 -2.58 21.04
N VAL A 10 12.98 -1.50 20.34
CA VAL A 10 12.27 -1.03 19.14
C VAL A 10 12.50 -2.02 17.99
N ASP A 11 13.75 -2.47 17.83
CA ASP A 11 14.14 -3.38 16.74
C ASP A 11 13.47 -4.76 16.87
N ARG A 12 13.26 -5.24 18.10
CA ARG A 12 12.53 -6.48 18.43
C ARG A 12 10.99 -6.34 18.35
N GLY A 13 10.48 -5.61 17.36
CA GLY A 13 9.05 -5.43 17.12
C GLY A 13 8.32 -6.75 16.78
N PRO A 14 6.98 -6.80 16.92
CA PRO A 14 6.23 -8.05 16.85
C PRO A 14 6.28 -8.68 15.45
N GLY A 15 6.74 -9.93 15.38
CA GLY A 15 6.40 -10.87 14.31
C GLY A 15 7.37 -11.05 13.14
N ALA A 16 8.48 -10.30 13.04
CA ALA A 16 9.48 -10.55 12.00
C ALA A 16 10.91 -10.31 12.51
N SER A 17 11.88 -11.03 11.94
CA SER A 17 13.29 -10.79 12.21
C SER A 17 13.61 -9.30 11.97
N PRO A 18 14.24 -8.59 12.93
CA PRO A 18 14.60 -7.17 12.79
C PRO A 18 15.39 -6.90 11.50
N GLU A 19 16.29 -7.82 11.16
CA GLU A 19 17.10 -7.76 9.94
C GLU A 19 16.24 -7.74 8.67
N SER A 20 15.14 -8.50 8.64
CA SER A 20 14.23 -8.52 7.49
C SER A 20 13.48 -7.20 7.33
N ALA A 21 13.12 -6.53 8.43
CA ALA A 21 12.36 -5.28 8.37
C ALA A 21 13.23 -4.12 7.85
N ALA A 22 14.45 -4.00 8.36
CA ALA A 22 15.40 -3.01 7.90
C ALA A 22 15.78 -3.22 6.42
N LEU A 23 16.01 -4.47 6.01
CA LEU A 23 16.29 -4.80 4.61
C LEU A 23 15.09 -4.50 3.70
N ASP A 24 13.88 -4.88 4.09
CA ASP A 24 12.66 -4.58 3.32
C ASP A 24 12.48 -3.06 3.12
N HIS A 25 12.74 -2.25 4.15
CA HIS A 25 12.69 -0.78 4.04
C HIS A 25 13.75 -0.22 3.09
N GLN A 26 14.97 -0.75 3.12
CA GLN A 26 16.03 -0.38 2.18
C GLN A 26 15.65 -0.75 0.74
N LEU A 27 15.14 -1.96 0.53
CA LEU A 27 14.66 -2.41 -0.78
C LEU A 27 13.53 -1.54 -1.30
N LEU A 28 12.57 -1.16 -0.44
CA LEU A 28 11.50 -0.23 -0.80
C LEU A 28 12.04 1.13 -1.21
N THR A 29 13.00 1.68 -0.45
CA THR A 29 13.60 2.98 -0.76
C THR A 29 14.34 2.93 -2.10
N ARG A 30 15.09 1.85 -2.36
CA ARG A 30 15.77 1.65 -3.64
C ARG A 30 14.79 1.53 -4.79
N PHE A 31 13.72 0.77 -4.61
CA PHE A 31 12.65 0.65 -5.60
C PHE A 31 11.96 1.99 -5.85
N TRP A 32 11.69 2.76 -4.79
CA TRP A 32 11.09 4.09 -4.86
C TRP A 32 11.96 5.07 -5.65
N VAL A 33 13.28 5.09 -5.42
CA VAL A 33 14.21 5.92 -6.20
C VAL A 33 14.26 5.45 -7.66
N ALA A 34 14.36 4.15 -7.89
CA ALA A 34 14.41 3.58 -9.25
C ALA A 34 13.14 3.90 -10.05
N GLU A 35 11.97 3.74 -9.44
CA GLU A 35 10.68 4.08 -10.05
C GLU A 35 10.61 5.56 -10.43
N ARG A 36 11.22 6.47 -9.66
CA ARG A 36 11.25 7.90 -10.02
C ARG A 36 12.28 8.23 -11.10
N ALA A 37 13.32 7.42 -11.25
CA ALA A 37 14.40 7.65 -12.20
C ALA A 37 14.08 7.12 -13.62
N VAL A 38 13.25 6.08 -13.71
CA VAL A 38 12.91 5.41 -14.98
C VAL A 38 11.62 6.00 -15.57
N SER A 39 11.54 6.14 -16.89
CA SER A 39 10.36 6.67 -17.59
C SER A 39 9.23 5.64 -17.74
N GLU A 40 9.58 4.37 -17.89
CA GLU A 40 8.64 3.24 -17.88
C GLU A 40 8.26 2.82 -16.46
N VAL A 41 7.16 2.09 -16.33
CA VAL A 41 6.70 1.52 -15.05
C VAL A 41 7.49 0.24 -14.76
N LEU A 42 8.14 0.17 -13.59
CA LEU A 42 8.89 -1.03 -13.22
C LEU A 42 7.95 -2.20 -12.89
N PRO A 43 8.43 -3.46 -12.99
CA PRO A 43 7.67 -4.62 -12.54
C PRO A 43 7.27 -4.50 -11.06
N TRP A 44 6.00 -4.78 -10.77
CA TRP A 44 5.47 -4.74 -9.41
C TRP A 44 6.14 -5.79 -8.49
N PRO A 45 6.86 -5.38 -7.42
CA PRO A 45 7.49 -6.31 -6.50
C PRO A 45 6.47 -6.83 -5.48
N ALA A 46 5.53 -7.66 -5.94
CA ALA A 46 4.45 -8.23 -5.14
C ALA A 46 4.88 -8.76 -3.76
N PRO A 47 5.89 -9.65 -3.64
CA PRO A 47 6.23 -10.26 -2.35
C PRO A 47 6.79 -9.26 -1.35
N LEU A 48 7.51 -8.22 -1.81
CA LEU A 48 8.02 -7.17 -0.92
C LEU A 48 6.88 -6.27 -0.45
N MET A 49 6.05 -5.82 -1.40
CA MET A 49 4.94 -4.92 -1.09
C MET A 49 3.91 -5.56 -0.18
N GLU A 50 3.61 -6.85 -0.35
CA GLU A 50 2.69 -7.59 0.51
C GLU A 50 3.19 -7.64 1.96
N ARG A 51 4.45 -8.09 2.17
CA ARG A 51 5.07 -8.09 3.52
C ARG A 51 5.06 -6.72 4.17
N MET A 52 5.37 -5.67 3.40
CA MET A 52 5.40 -4.31 3.92
C MET A 52 4.01 -3.77 4.24
N MET A 53 3.01 -4.03 3.39
CA MET A 53 1.64 -3.63 3.64
C MET A 53 1.05 -4.37 4.85
N ASP A 54 1.34 -5.65 5.01
CA ASP A 54 0.89 -6.42 6.17
C ASP A 54 1.55 -5.93 7.46
N ARG A 55 2.85 -5.60 7.42
CA ARG A 55 3.52 -4.95 8.55
C ARG A 55 2.89 -3.61 8.90
N VAL A 56 2.64 -2.76 7.90
CA VAL A 56 1.98 -1.47 8.10
C VAL A 56 0.57 -1.66 8.67
N ARG A 57 -0.20 -2.65 8.20
CA ARG A 57 -1.53 -2.97 8.74
C ARG A 57 -1.46 -3.38 10.20
N MET A 58 -0.56 -4.31 10.55
CA MET A 58 -0.36 -4.73 11.94
C MET A 58 0.04 -3.56 12.85
N GLN A 59 0.98 -2.72 12.39
CA GLN A 59 1.41 -1.54 13.13
C GLN A 59 0.27 -0.52 13.29
N VAL A 60 -0.54 -0.30 12.26
CA VAL A 60 -1.72 0.59 12.33
C VAL A 60 -2.75 0.05 13.31
N SER A 61 -3.08 -1.24 13.26
CA SER A 61 -4.01 -1.85 14.22
C SER A 61 -3.51 -1.70 15.65
N SER A 62 -2.21 -1.97 15.89
CA SER A 62 -1.62 -1.79 17.22
C SER A 62 -1.61 -0.32 17.68
N ALA A 63 -1.39 0.62 16.76
CA ALA A 63 -1.43 2.06 17.06
C ALA A 63 -2.87 2.53 17.33
N GLN A 64 -3.86 1.99 16.61
CA GLN A 64 -5.27 2.28 16.84
C GLN A 64 -5.72 1.75 18.19
N GLU A 65 -5.37 0.51 18.55
CA GLU A 65 -5.66 -0.07 19.86
C GLU A 65 -5.02 0.76 20.98
N GLN A 66 -3.77 1.19 20.82
CA GLN A 66 -3.12 2.08 21.78
C GLN A 66 -3.78 3.46 21.87
N GLN A 67 -4.27 4.00 20.76
CA GLN A 67 -4.97 5.28 20.76
C GLN A 67 -6.36 5.17 21.40
N GLU A 68 -7.08 4.08 21.17
CA GLU A 68 -8.35 3.77 21.85
C GLU A 68 -8.12 3.62 23.36
N LEU A 69 -7.09 2.89 23.77
CA LEU A 69 -6.72 2.78 25.18
C LEU A 69 -6.29 4.12 25.77
N ALA A 70 -5.54 4.95 25.04
CA ALA A 70 -5.17 6.29 25.50
C ALA A 70 -6.40 7.20 25.67
N MET A 71 -7.37 7.11 24.76
CA MET A 71 -8.64 7.84 24.86
C MET A 71 -9.45 7.38 26.08
N LEU A 72 -9.51 6.07 26.33
CA LEU A 72 -10.18 5.49 27.50
C LEU A 72 -9.47 5.87 28.80
N ILE A 73 -8.13 5.90 28.81
CA ILE A 73 -7.33 6.40 29.94
C ILE A 73 -7.60 7.88 30.18
N ILE A 74 -7.71 8.71 29.13
CA ILE A 74 -8.05 10.13 29.29
C ILE A 74 -9.47 10.28 29.85
N GLU A 75 -10.47 9.55 29.32
CA GLU A 75 -11.84 9.60 29.83
C GLU A 75 -11.93 9.17 31.30
N THR A 76 -11.18 8.13 31.68
CA THR A 76 -11.13 7.66 33.08
C THR A 76 -10.34 8.62 33.97
N PHE A 77 -9.29 9.27 33.47
CA PHE A 77 -8.53 10.28 34.21
C PHE A 77 -9.38 11.54 34.46
N VAL A 78 -10.16 11.98 33.47
CA VAL A 78 -11.15 13.07 33.63
C VAL A 78 -12.21 12.68 34.66
N GLN A 79 -12.68 11.43 34.66
CA GLN A 79 -13.61 10.94 35.69
C GLN A 79 -12.95 10.92 37.08
N ILE A 80 -11.69 10.51 37.19
CA ILE A 80 -10.97 10.51 38.47
C ILE A 80 -10.74 11.93 38.98
N GLU A 81 -10.40 12.90 38.12
CA GLU A 81 -10.27 14.32 38.49
C GLU A 81 -11.59 14.87 39.04
N THR A 82 -12.73 14.53 38.41
CA THR A 82 -14.05 14.90 38.94
C THR A 82 -14.38 14.23 40.28
N ILE A 83 -13.90 13.00 40.51
CA ILE A 83 -14.08 12.29 41.78
C ILE A 83 -13.13 12.83 42.85
N GLU A 84 -11.92 13.25 42.49
CA GLU A 84 -10.90 13.83 43.36
C GLU A 84 -11.34 15.20 43.88
N ASP A 85 -11.96 16.05 43.05
CA ASP A 85 -12.59 17.31 43.51
C ASP A 85 -13.75 17.06 44.50
N LEU A 86 -14.47 15.92 44.37
CA LEU A 86 -15.49 15.51 45.34
C LEU A 86 -14.87 14.89 46.61
N ALA A 87 -13.79 14.12 46.49
CA ALA A 87 -13.12 13.41 47.57
C ALA A 87 -12.11 14.26 48.35
N ALA A 88 -11.62 15.38 47.80
CA ALA A 88 -10.83 16.39 48.51
C ALA A 88 -11.62 17.09 49.63
N SER A 89 -12.95 16.90 49.67
CA SER A 89 -13.78 17.23 50.82
C SER A 89 -13.69 16.22 51.97
N SER A 90 -13.05 15.05 51.76
CA SER A 90 -12.90 13.97 52.73
C SER A 90 -11.53 13.27 52.59
N GLY A 91 -10.51 13.92 53.16
CA GLY A 91 -9.34 13.33 53.84
C GLY A 91 -8.67 12.05 53.31
N ASP A 92 -7.41 12.24 52.93
CA ASP A 92 -6.27 11.32 53.10
C ASP A 92 -6.32 9.99 52.30
N THR A 93 -5.74 9.99 51.10
CA THR A 93 -5.26 8.75 50.47
C THR A 93 -4.07 9.02 49.57
N ASP A 94 -2.96 8.36 49.88
CA ASP A 94 -1.67 8.38 49.18
C ASP A 94 -1.85 7.78 47.76
N MET A 95 -2.13 8.65 46.78
CA MET A 95 -2.32 8.26 45.39
C MET A 95 -0.96 8.10 44.69
N GLN A 96 -0.65 6.85 44.39
CA GLN A 96 0.57 6.43 43.72
C GLN A 96 0.69 7.09 42.33
N PRO A 97 1.78 7.82 42.01
CA PRO A 97 1.89 8.51 40.74
C PRO A 97 1.96 7.49 39.61
N THR A 98 1.03 7.62 38.67
CA THR A 98 1.02 6.90 37.40
C THR A 98 2.40 7.06 36.76
N THR A 99 3.11 5.95 36.63
CA THR A 99 4.48 5.90 36.12
C THR A 99 4.49 6.30 34.63
N HIS A 100 4.62 7.60 34.35
CA HIS A 100 4.93 8.13 33.03
C HIS A 100 6.35 7.66 32.66
N ASN A 101 6.48 6.45 32.10
CA ASN A 101 7.78 5.91 31.74
C ASN A 101 8.26 6.60 30.44
N PRO A 102 9.22 7.53 30.49
CA PRO A 102 9.65 8.31 29.31
C PRO A 102 10.22 7.40 28.21
N ASN A 103 10.72 6.21 28.57
CA ASN A 103 11.23 5.21 27.65
C ASN A 103 10.13 4.64 26.72
N LEU A 104 8.91 4.48 27.23
CA LEU A 104 7.77 4.01 26.44
C LEU A 104 7.32 5.10 25.45
N ASN A 105 7.24 6.35 25.89
CA ASN A 105 6.90 7.48 25.01
C ASN A 105 7.92 7.66 23.89
N LEU A 106 9.22 7.54 24.20
CA LEU A 106 10.27 7.57 23.18
C LEU A 106 10.11 6.41 22.18
N ARG A 107 9.88 5.18 22.67
CA ARG A 107 9.67 4.00 21.83
C ARG A 107 8.48 4.18 20.88
N LEU A 108 7.35 4.67 21.40
CA LEU A 108 6.15 4.94 20.59
C LEU A 108 6.41 6.03 19.56
N SER A 109 7.08 7.12 19.94
CA SER A 109 7.45 8.19 19.01
C SER A 109 8.33 7.70 17.87
N ILE A 110 9.32 6.83 18.15
CA ILE A 110 10.19 6.23 17.13
C ILE A 110 9.37 5.33 16.20
N LEU A 111 8.58 4.40 16.74
CA LEU A 111 7.75 3.48 15.95
C LEU A 111 6.72 4.23 15.09
N GLN A 112 6.08 5.26 15.64
CA GLN A 112 5.13 6.10 14.92
C GLN A 112 5.80 6.87 13.77
N THR A 113 6.99 7.43 14.02
CA THR A 113 7.75 8.14 12.98
C THR A 113 8.18 7.19 11.87
N ASP A 114 8.61 5.97 12.20
CA ASP A 114 9.02 4.96 11.22
C ASP A 114 7.85 4.43 10.38
N LEU A 115 6.70 4.19 11.02
CA LEU A 115 5.45 3.87 10.34
C LEU A 115 5.06 4.99 9.35
N ALA A 116 5.09 6.25 9.79
CA ALA A 116 4.76 7.40 8.96
C ALA A 116 5.70 7.52 7.75
N ARG A 117 7.00 7.28 7.94
CA ARG A 117 8.01 7.26 6.87
C ARG A 117 7.69 6.17 5.84
N THR A 118 7.46 4.95 6.29
CA THR A 118 7.15 3.81 5.40
C THR A 118 5.86 4.06 4.63
N GLN A 119 4.80 4.53 5.30
CA GLN A 119 3.55 4.89 4.63
C GLN A 119 3.72 6.03 3.62
N TYR A 120 4.55 7.03 3.93
CA TYR A 120 4.85 8.12 2.99
C TYR A 120 5.50 7.58 1.72
N ILE A 121 6.53 6.73 1.85
CA ILE A 121 7.22 6.13 0.71
C ILE A 121 6.25 5.29 -0.13
N ILE A 122 5.44 4.43 0.50
CA ILE A 122 4.44 3.61 -0.19
C ILE A 122 3.43 4.48 -0.96
N ARG A 123 2.85 5.50 -0.34
CA ARG A 123 1.90 6.39 -1.03
C ARG A 123 2.58 7.18 -2.16
N SER A 124 3.82 7.63 -1.95
CA SER A 124 4.61 8.36 -2.95
C SER A 124 4.91 7.47 -4.16
N LEU A 125 5.32 6.21 -3.92
CA LEU A 125 5.54 5.19 -4.93
C LEU A 125 4.27 4.95 -5.76
N LEU A 126 3.15 4.65 -5.11
CA LEU A 126 1.88 4.38 -5.78
C LEU A 126 1.41 5.56 -6.62
N ARG A 127 1.53 6.79 -6.12
CA ARG A 127 1.19 8.00 -6.90
C ARG A 127 2.09 8.18 -8.12
N ALA A 128 3.40 7.94 -7.98
CA ALA A 128 4.33 8.02 -9.10
C ALA A 128 3.99 7.00 -10.19
N ARG A 129 3.67 5.75 -9.79
CA ARG A 129 3.24 4.69 -10.71
C ARG A 129 1.93 5.04 -11.40
N LEU A 130 0.91 5.43 -10.65
CA LEU A 130 -0.38 5.84 -11.22
C LEU A 130 -0.24 6.99 -12.21
N ALA A 131 0.61 7.98 -11.93
CA ALA A 131 0.85 9.10 -12.86
C ALA A 131 1.49 8.67 -14.19
N LYS A 132 2.38 7.66 -14.17
CA LYS A 132 2.94 7.08 -15.40
C LYS A 132 1.91 6.25 -16.15
N ILE A 133 1.10 5.48 -15.43
CA ILE A 133 0.06 4.63 -16.01
C ILE A 133 -1.00 5.47 -16.71
N THR A 134 -1.50 6.54 -16.07
CA THR A 134 -2.51 7.42 -16.68
C THR A 134 -1.97 8.19 -17.87
N LYS A 135 -0.68 8.53 -17.89
CA LYS A 135 -0.05 9.21 -19.04
C LYS A 135 0.03 8.34 -20.29
N TYR A 136 0.25 7.03 -20.12
CA TYR A 136 0.44 6.08 -21.22
C TYR A 136 -0.55 4.92 -21.14
N SER A 137 -1.82 5.19 -20.79
CA SER A 137 -2.85 4.18 -20.52
C SER A 137 -3.03 3.19 -21.68
N MET A 138 -3.22 3.69 -22.90
CA MET A 138 -3.43 2.87 -24.08
C MET A 138 -2.22 2.01 -24.44
N HIS A 139 -1.00 2.54 -24.29
CA HIS A 139 0.22 1.79 -24.59
C HIS A 139 0.31 0.52 -23.72
N TYR A 140 0.03 0.65 -22.42
CA TYR A 140 0.06 -0.49 -21.52
C TYR A 140 -1.06 -1.51 -21.79
N LEU A 141 -2.27 -1.06 -22.18
CA LEU A 141 -3.36 -1.98 -22.56
C LEU A 141 -3.03 -2.78 -23.82
N VAL A 142 -2.51 -2.11 -24.85
CA VAL A 142 -2.12 -2.77 -26.09
C VAL A 142 -0.97 -3.74 -25.83
N GLN A 143 0.04 -3.33 -25.04
CA GLN A 143 1.15 -4.21 -24.67
C GLN A 143 0.66 -5.46 -23.94
N LEU A 144 -0.27 -5.29 -22.99
CA LEU A 144 -0.87 -6.38 -22.22
C LEU A 144 -1.72 -7.31 -23.11
N ALA A 145 -2.53 -6.75 -24.02
CA ALA A 145 -3.32 -7.52 -24.97
C ALA A 145 -2.43 -8.29 -25.98
N SER A 146 -1.36 -7.67 -26.49
CA SER A 146 -0.41 -8.28 -27.41
C SER A 146 0.43 -9.38 -26.76
N ARG A 147 0.81 -9.20 -25.48
CA ARG A 147 1.53 -10.19 -24.69
C ARG A 147 0.76 -11.50 -24.60
N ASN A 148 -0.55 -11.44 -24.43
CA ASN A 148 -1.40 -12.62 -24.29
C ASN A 148 -1.75 -13.32 -25.62
N LYS A 149 -1.62 -12.63 -26.77
CA LYS A 149 -1.87 -13.24 -28.10
C LYS A 149 -0.76 -14.21 -28.54
N ASN A 150 0.36 -14.30 -27.83
CA ASN A 150 1.48 -15.20 -28.14
C ASN A 150 1.66 -16.30 -27.07
N PRO A 151 0.84 -17.37 -27.08
CA PRO A 151 1.21 -18.63 -26.46
C PRO A 151 2.09 -19.40 -27.46
N LEU A 152 3.42 -19.22 -27.40
CA LEU A 152 4.29 -20.06 -28.23
C LEU A 152 4.23 -21.52 -27.70
N SER A 153 3.61 -22.39 -28.51
CA SER A 153 3.75 -23.87 -28.56
C SER A 153 2.63 -24.76 -28.00
N GLN A 154 1.63 -25.06 -28.83
CA GLN A 154 0.98 -26.37 -29.07
C GLN A 154 0.23 -26.24 -30.42
N THR A 155 0.35 -27.03 -31.49
CA THR A 155 1.14 -28.19 -31.91
C THR A 155 0.99 -28.25 -33.44
N GLN A 156 2.00 -28.70 -34.19
CA GLN A 156 1.90 -28.93 -35.64
C GLN A 156 0.66 -29.76 -35.99
N SER A 157 -0.26 -29.20 -36.77
CA SER A 157 -1.17 -29.95 -37.64
C SER A 157 -1.64 -29.05 -38.78
N GLN A 158 -1.46 -29.59 -39.97
CA GLN A 158 -1.65 -28.94 -41.27
C GLN A 158 -3.11 -28.54 -41.53
N SER A 159 -3.25 -27.45 -42.29
CA SER A 159 -4.31 -27.18 -43.29
C SER A 159 -5.78 -27.27 -42.85
N GLN A 160 -6.44 -26.10 -42.76
CA GLN A 160 -7.37 -25.66 -43.82
C GLN A 160 -7.88 -24.24 -43.54
N SER A 161 -7.87 -23.46 -44.60
CA SER A 161 -8.56 -22.20 -44.78
C SER A 161 -10.03 -22.27 -44.34
N GLN A 162 -10.41 -21.47 -43.35
CA GLN A 162 -11.72 -20.84 -43.34
C GLN A 162 -11.66 -19.51 -42.60
N SER A 163 -11.77 -18.46 -43.39
CA SER A 163 -12.15 -17.12 -43.00
C SER A 163 -13.43 -17.15 -42.16
N THR A 164 -13.28 -17.06 -40.85
CA THR A 164 -14.35 -16.59 -39.96
C THR A 164 -13.98 -15.19 -39.52
N ASN A 165 -14.78 -14.22 -39.95
CA ASN A 165 -14.73 -12.82 -39.55
C ASN A 165 -14.58 -12.69 -38.02
N ALA A 166 -13.35 -12.56 -37.54
CA ALA A 166 -13.07 -12.20 -36.17
C ALA A 166 -13.24 -10.67 -36.09
N ASN A 167 -14.48 -10.28 -35.80
CA ASN A 167 -14.89 -9.00 -35.22
C ASN A 167 -13.83 -7.90 -35.37
N ALA A 168 -13.96 -7.08 -36.42
CA ALA A 168 -13.23 -5.82 -36.51
C ALA A 168 -13.73 -4.90 -35.39
N GLN A 169 -13.28 -5.17 -34.16
CA GLN A 169 -13.38 -4.20 -33.09
C GLN A 169 -12.63 -2.97 -33.58
N PRO A 170 -13.25 -1.77 -33.53
CA PRO A 170 -12.55 -0.54 -33.83
C PRO A 170 -11.20 -0.53 -33.10
N GLU A 171 -10.13 -0.09 -33.75
CA GLU A 171 -8.79 0.10 -33.15
C GLU A 171 -8.83 0.95 -31.86
N ASP A 172 -9.94 1.66 -31.63
CA ASP A 172 -10.24 2.50 -30.47
C ASP A 172 -11.02 1.77 -29.35
N SER A 173 -11.27 0.46 -29.51
CA SER A 173 -11.96 -0.35 -28.50
C SER A 173 -10.99 -0.73 -27.39
N VAL A 174 -11.33 -0.37 -26.16
CA VAL A 174 -10.57 -0.77 -24.97
C VAL A 174 -10.46 -2.31 -24.94
N PRO A 175 -9.24 -2.88 -24.97
CA PRO A 175 -9.07 -4.33 -24.88
C PRO A 175 -9.63 -4.86 -23.56
N ASP A 176 -10.42 -5.93 -23.61
CA ASP A 176 -10.88 -6.60 -22.40
C ASP A 176 -9.71 -7.38 -21.77
N ILE A 177 -9.27 -6.89 -20.61
CA ILE A 177 -8.12 -7.44 -19.85
C ILE A 177 -8.57 -8.31 -18.66
N SER A 178 -9.87 -8.58 -18.53
CA SER A 178 -10.44 -9.24 -17.34
C SER A 178 -10.04 -10.71 -17.16
N SER A 179 -9.56 -11.36 -18.22
CA SER A 179 -9.21 -12.80 -18.25
C SER A 179 -7.71 -13.08 -18.29
N LEU A 180 -6.86 -12.09 -18.00
CA LEU A 180 -5.41 -12.21 -18.14
C LEU A 180 -4.76 -12.74 -16.86
N ASP A 181 -3.86 -13.73 -17.00
CA ASP A 181 -3.09 -14.31 -15.88
C ASP A 181 -1.69 -13.65 -15.72
N ASP A 182 -1.09 -13.12 -16.79
CA ASP A 182 0.20 -12.39 -16.73
C ASP A 182 -0.04 -10.88 -16.76
N LEU A 183 -0.12 -10.26 -15.57
CA LEU A 183 -0.31 -8.82 -15.41
C LEU A 183 1.02 -8.05 -15.32
N ALA A 184 2.18 -8.72 -15.39
CA ALA A 184 3.47 -8.05 -15.29
C ALA A 184 3.61 -7.02 -16.44
N PRO A 185 3.93 -5.73 -16.16
CA PRO A 185 4.55 -5.19 -14.94
C PRO A 185 3.61 -4.54 -13.89
N LEU A 186 2.28 -4.64 -14.06
CA LEU A 186 1.29 -3.97 -13.21
C LEU A 186 0.79 -4.86 -12.07
N SER A 187 0.31 -4.21 -11.00
CA SER A 187 -0.45 -4.88 -9.95
C SER A 187 -1.91 -5.11 -10.39
N GLN A 188 -2.59 -6.10 -9.82
CA GLN A 188 -4.01 -6.40 -10.14
C GLN A 188 -4.94 -5.19 -9.96
N PRO A 189 -4.90 -4.47 -8.81
CA PRO A 189 -5.58 -3.19 -8.67
C PRO A 189 -5.20 -2.12 -9.70
N GLU A 190 -3.93 -2.06 -10.11
CA GLU A 190 -3.47 -1.08 -11.11
C GLU A 190 -4.05 -1.39 -12.50
N ALA A 191 -4.12 -2.66 -12.89
CA ALA A 191 -4.72 -3.09 -14.15
C ALA A 191 -6.23 -2.78 -14.19
N ALA A 192 -6.96 -3.09 -13.11
CA ALA A 192 -8.38 -2.75 -13.00
C ALA A 192 -8.63 -1.24 -13.07
N PHE A 193 -7.81 -0.44 -12.38
CA PHE A 193 -7.86 1.01 -12.45
C PHE A 193 -7.64 1.50 -13.89
N LEU A 194 -6.62 0.97 -14.58
CA LEU A 194 -6.29 1.34 -15.94
C LEU A 194 -7.46 1.10 -16.90
N HIS A 195 -8.05 -0.09 -16.87
CA HIS A 195 -9.21 -0.42 -17.70
C HIS A 195 -10.41 0.51 -17.42
N SER A 196 -10.72 0.76 -16.14
CA SER A 196 -11.81 1.67 -15.76
C SER A 196 -11.56 3.11 -16.22
N HIS A 197 -10.31 3.58 -16.11
CA HIS A 197 -9.89 4.91 -16.51
C HIS A 197 -10.03 5.09 -18.02
N GLN A 198 -9.57 4.12 -18.80
CA GLN A 198 -9.62 4.18 -20.25
C GLN A 198 -11.07 4.10 -20.78
N THR A 199 -11.89 3.22 -20.21
CA THR A 199 -13.31 3.11 -20.58
C THR A 199 -14.07 4.40 -20.31
N LEU A 200 -13.78 5.08 -19.19
CA LEU A 200 -14.36 6.38 -18.87
C LEU A 200 -13.93 7.46 -19.87
N LEU A 201 -12.64 7.52 -20.20
CA LEU A 201 -12.12 8.46 -21.19
C LEU A 201 -12.74 8.21 -22.57
N ALA A 202 -12.73 6.97 -23.04
CA ALA A 202 -13.32 6.59 -24.32
C ALA A 202 -14.81 6.96 -24.39
N GLY A 203 -15.58 6.68 -23.33
CA GLY A 203 -16.99 7.09 -23.25
C GLY A 203 -17.19 8.60 -23.29
N HIS A 204 -16.34 9.36 -22.59
CA HIS A 204 -16.40 10.82 -22.60
C HIS A 204 -16.06 11.40 -23.98
N TYR A 205 -15.00 10.91 -24.63
CA TYR A 205 -14.60 11.36 -25.97
C TYR A 205 -15.64 10.97 -27.03
N ALA A 206 -16.15 9.74 -26.99
CA ALA A 206 -17.19 9.28 -27.90
C ALA A 206 -18.45 10.14 -27.77
N GLY A 207 -18.92 10.40 -26.54
CA GLY A 207 -20.09 11.24 -26.30
C GLY A 207 -19.91 12.72 -26.62
N SER A 208 -18.68 13.24 -26.57
CA SER A 208 -18.40 14.68 -26.82
C SER A 208 -18.05 15.00 -28.26
N PHE A 209 -17.34 14.10 -28.95
CA PHE A 209 -16.72 14.37 -30.25
C PHE A 209 -17.16 13.42 -31.38
N MET A 210 -17.77 12.27 -31.10
CA MET A 210 -18.18 11.28 -32.11
C MET A 210 -19.71 11.14 -32.27
N VAL A 211 -20.42 12.27 -32.21
CA VAL A 211 -21.82 12.39 -32.68
C VAL A 211 -21.81 12.73 -34.17
#